data_AF-A0AA43M5T8-F1
#
_entry.id   AF-A0AA43M5T8-F1
#
_cell.length_a   1.000
_cell.length_b   1.000
_cell.length_c   1.000
_cell.angle_alpha   90.00
_cell.angle_beta   90.00
_cell.angle_gamma   90.00
#
_symmetry.space_group_name_H-M   'P 1'
#
loop_
_entity.id
_entity.type
_entity.pdbx_description
1 polymer ?
#
loop_
_entity_poly.entity_id
_entity_poly.type
_entity_poly.pdbx_seq_one_letter_code
_entity_poly.pdbx_strand_id
1 'polypeptide(L)' 'MAVGQNQRNRKNDSMLTKTGKARLGPLNLAQLTKLLETSTKPKEKDKIQRALNKLNLLAA' A
#
# COMPACT_ATOMS: atom_id res chain seq x y z
N MET A 1 6.02 -13.68 17.64
CA MET A 1 6.85 -14.24 16.55
C MET A 1 8.31 -13.91 16.82
N ALA A 2 9.20 -14.91 16.88
CA ALA A 2 10.60 -14.72 17.26
C ALA A 2 11.38 -13.89 16.23
N VAL A 3 12.19 -12.94 16.72
CA VAL A 3 13.01 -12.03 15.91
C VAL A 3 14.16 -12.81 15.27
N GLY A 4 14.15 -12.93 13.93
CA GLY A 4 15.32 -13.41 13.16
C GLY A 4 15.13 -14.64 12.28
N GLN A 5 14.09 -15.45 12.51
CA GLN A 5 13.86 -16.70 11.76
C GLN A 5 13.38 -16.49 10.30
N ASN A 6 12.96 -15.27 9.94
CA ASN A 6 12.30 -14.98 8.66
C ASN A 6 13.05 -13.94 7.79
N GLN A 7 14.39 -13.83 7.92
CA GLN A 7 15.15 -12.80 7.19
C GLN A 7 15.71 -13.26 5.84
N ARG A 8 16.03 -14.55 5.67
CA ARG A 8 16.73 -15.05 4.47
C ARG A 8 15.78 -15.41 3.32
N ASN A 9 14.63 -16.02 3.61
CA ASN A 9 13.66 -16.42 2.57
C ASN A 9 12.74 -15.27 2.12
N ARG A 10 12.58 -14.22 2.93
CA ARG A 10 11.72 -13.06 2.66
C ARG A 10 12.27 -12.13 1.57
N LYS A 11 13.58 -12.20 1.29
CA LYS A 11 14.24 -11.39 0.24
C LYS A 11 14.09 -11.99 -1.16
N ASN A 12 13.69 -13.26 -1.27
CA ASN A 12 13.60 -13.99 -2.54
C ASN A 12 12.17 -14.03 -3.10
N ASP A 13 11.19 -13.64 -2.30
CA ASP A 13 9.81 -13.52 -2.77
C ASP A 13 9.61 -12.16 -3.46
N SER A 14 9.40 -12.20 -4.78
CA SER A 14 9.13 -11.01 -5.59
C SER A 14 7.88 -10.26 -5.13
N MET A 15 6.89 -10.96 -4.58
CA MET A 15 5.65 -10.40 -4.07
C MET A 15 5.77 -9.83 -2.65
N LEU A 16 6.96 -9.81 -2.03
CA LEU A 16 7.19 -9.20 -0.72
C LEU A 16 8.15 -8.00 -0.80
N THR A 17 7.80 -6.95 -0.06
CA THR A 17 8.67 -5.78 0.14
C THR A 17 9.82 -6.14 1.10
N LYS A 18 10.84 -5.28 1.23
CA LYS A 18 11.95 -5.49 2.18
C LYS A 18 11.49 -5.58 3.64
N THR A 19 10.36 -4.97 3.99
CA THR A 19 9.70 -5.08 5.30
C THR A 19 8.79 -6.30 5.41
N GLY A 20 8.59 -6.99 4.29
CA GLY A 20 7.83 -8.23 4.18
C GLY A 20 6.32 -8.07 4.21
N LYS A 21 5.83 -6.86 3.90
CA LYS A 21 4.46 -6.64 3.47
C LYS A 21 4.32 -7.06 2.01
N ALA A 22 3.14 -7.54 1.63
CA ALA A 22 2.83 -7.84 0.24
C ALA A 22 3.08 -6.62 -0.66
N ARG A 23 3.76 -6.84 -1.78
CA ARG A 23 3.83 -5.88 -2.89
C ARG A 23 2.47 -5.88 -3.56
N LEU A 24 1.60 -5.01 -3.08
CA LEU A 24 0.37 -4.70 -3.78
C LEU A 24 0.73 -3.93 -5.05
N GLY A 25 0.04 -4.25 -6.15
CA GLY A 25 0.04 -3.42 -7.35
C GLY A 25 -0.64 -2.06 -7.09
N PRO A 26 -1.04 -1.32 -8.13
CA PRO A 26 -1.84 -0.12 -7.93
C PRO A 26 -3.09 -0.46 -7.11
N LEU A 27 -3.31 0.28 -6.02
CA LEU A 27 -4.45 0.07 -5.14
C LEU A 27 -5.74 0.40 -5.89
N ASN A 28 -6.77 -0.41 -5.69
CA ASN A 28 -8.09 -0.17 -6.27
C ASN A 28 -8.83 0.97 -5.51
N LEU A 29 -9.89 1.49 -6.11
CA LEU A 29 -10.69 2.57 -5.52
C LEU A 29 -11.20 2.22 -4.11
N ALA A 30 -11.72 0.99 -3.93
CA ALA A 30 -12.26 0.54 -2.64
C ALA A 30 -11.19 0.43 -1.53
N GLN A 31 -9.95 0.08 -1.88
CA GLN A 31 -8.82 0.05 -0.96
C GLN A 31 -8.37 1.47 -0.60
N LEU A 32 -8.37 2.39 -1.57
CA LEU A 32 -7.99 3.78 -1.34
C LEU A 32 -9.02 4.52 -0.48
N THR A 33 -10.32 4.31 -0.69
CA THR A 33 -11.37 4.90 0.16
C THR A 33 -11.26 4.39 1.60
N LYS A 34 -11.09 3.08 1.79
CA LYS A 34 -10.87 2.49 3.12
C LYS A 34 -9.61 3.03 3.81
N LEU A 35 -8.54 3.29 3.06
CA LEU A 35 -7.33 3.91 3.62
C LEU A 35 -7.53 5.37 3.99
N LEU A 36 -8.36 6.10 3.24
CA LEU A 36 -8.66 7.50 3.53
C LEU A 36 -9.41 7.66 4.87
N GLU A 37 -10.35 6.75 5.14
CA GLU A 37 -11.13 6.71 6.38
C GLU A 37 -10.26 6.35 7.60
N THR A 38 -9.31 5.45 7.42
CA THR A 38 -8.47 4.93 8.52
C THR A 38 -7.21 5.75 8.77
N SER A 39 -6.76 6.54 7.80
CA SER A 39 -5.54 7.36 7.97
C SER A 39 -5.80 8.55 8.88
N THR A 40 -4.95 8.72 9.89
CA THR A 40 -4.99 9.88 10.80
C THR A 40 -3.96 10.94 10.45
N LYS A 41 -3.01 10.65 9.54
CA LYS A 41 -1.93 11.57 9.18
C LYS A 41 -2.31 12.41 7.95
N PRO A 42 -2.27 13.76 8.03
CA PRO A 42 -2.65 14.63 6.91
C PRO A 42 -1.91 14.33 5.61
N LYS A 43 -0.58 14.12 5.67
CA LYS A 43 0.24 13.81 4.49
C LYS A 43 -0.12 12.48 3.82
N GLU A 44 -0.62 11.52 4.58
CA GLU A 44 -1.10 10.24 4.03
C GLU A 44 -2.44 10.45 3.34
N LYS A 45 -3.38 11.17 3.97
CA LYS A 45 -4.67 11.55 3.35
C LYS A 45 -4.48 12.26 2.02
N ASP A 46 -3.59 13.25 1.95
CA ASP A 46 -3.35 14.00 0.72
C ASP A 46 -2.80 13.10 -0.41
N LYS A 47 -1.94 12.12 -0.07
CA LYS A 47 -1.42 11.15 -1.04
C LYS A 47 -2.52 10.21 -1.55
N ILE A 48 -3.41 9.78 -0.67
CA ILE A 48 -4.55 8.92 -1.01
C ILE A 48 -5.54 9.67 -1.91
N GLN A 49 -5.87 10.93 -1.57
CA GLN A 49 -6.74 11.78 -2.39
C GLN A 49 -6.15 12.03 -3.78
N ARG A 50 -4.84 12.30 -3.88
CA ARG A 50 -4.15 12.43 -5.18
C ARG A 50 -4.26 11.16 -6.02
N ALA A 51 -4.14 9.99 -5.39
CA ALA A 51 -4.29 8.71 -6.08
C ALA A 51 -5.74 8.49 -6.58
N LEU A 52 -6.74 8.82 -5.76
CA LEU A 52 -8.16 8.78 -6.17
C LEU A 52 -8.44 9.69 -7.36
N ASN A 53 -7.95 10.93 -7.33
CA ASN A 53 -8.12 11.88 -8.42
C ASN A 53 -7.46 11.38 -9.71
N LYS A 54 -6.27 10.80 -9.62
CA LYS A 54 -5.58 10.22 -10.79
C LYS A 54 -6.36 9.06 -11.40
N LEU A 55 -6.94 8.18 -10.59
CA LEU A 55 -7.77 7.09 -11.08
C LEU A 55 -9.06 7.61 -11.74
N ASN A 56 -9.66 8.66 -11.19
CA ASN A 56 -10.84 9.29 -11.78
C ASN A 56 -10.53 9.95 -13.14
N LEU A 57 -9.37 10.59 -13.27
CA LEU A 57 -8.92 11.21 -14.52
C LEU A 57 -8.55 10.18 -15.61
N LEU A 58 -8.14 8.97 -15.24
CA LEU A 58 -7.85 7.89 -16.18
C LEU A 58 -9.10 7.12 -16.62
N ALA A 59 -10.22 7.31 -15.93
CA ALA A 59 -11.51 6.69 -16.24
C ALA A 59 -12.40 7.56 -17.15
N ALA A 60 -11.97 8.79 -17.46
CA ALA A 60 -12.64 9.75 -18.35
C ALA A 60 -11.90 9.85 -19.69
#